data_AF-A0A3D1K6R3-F1
#
_entry.id   AF-A0A3D1K6R3-F1
#
_cell.length_a   1.000
_cell.length_b   1.000
_cell.length_c   1.000
_cell.angle_alpha   90.00
_cell.angle_beta   90.00
_cell.angle_gamma   90.00
#
_symmetry.space_group_name_H-M   'P 1'
#
loop_
_entity.id
_entity.type
_entity.pdbx_description
1 polymer ?
#
loop_
_entity_poly.entity_id
_entity_poly.type
_entity_poly.pdbx_seq_one_letter_code
_entity_poly.pdbx_strand_id
1 'polypeptide(L)'
;MRREILSTLAAALMAAPLDASAETIAIGSFEKGLDGFSGAITADTSGGKDSAAAGKIENKDQKWVTVKKTLSHEKELVSVSFSARSGDVKSLAVRIVDSTGQNFQPRAQIKDNGKWQEIKVANFAAAGTIFGGADDKKIHHPVAQLQFILESTGTIWIDDVKLELADEILPEMAEKKKILDQAKAFPIANFDKGADGFSEAMKTAAGEGRNGTACGSLTKTAGQKWVSAGKTFKDLKGDFLQVSYWVKSKDVKTLGVRFQDSSGQDFQQRLPLEPNGEWQQVKITQFNKGQSWGGADDKSWHAPAKSITLVLEQDGTVYIDDIEAKLK
;
A
#
# COMPACT_ATOMS: atom_id res chain seq x y z
N MET A 1 0.18 55.18 -54.76
CA MET A 1 1.12 54.12 -54.32
C MET A 1 0.60 53.57 -52.99
N ARG A 2 -0.26 52.54 -53.04
CA ARG A 2 -0.84 51.87 -51.86
C ARG A 2 0.09 50.71 -51.50
N ARG A 3 0.55 50.65 -50.24
CA ARG A 3 1.30 49.50 -49.71
C ARG A 3 0.31 48.58 -49.00
N GLU A 4 0.13 47.38 -49.56
CA GLU A 4 -0.55 46.26 -48.91
C GLU A 4 0.36 45.69 -47.82
N ILE A 5 -0.20 45.48 -46.63
CA ILE A 5 0.44 44.75 -45.53
C ILE A 5 -0.11 43.32 -45.59
N LEU A 6 0.72 42.38 -46.02
CA LEU A 6 0.44 40.95 -45.95
C LEU A 6 0.47 40.49 -44.48
N SER A 7 -0.66 40.01 -44.00
CA SER A 7 -0.80 39.29 -42.73
C SER A 7 -0.43 37.82 -42.94
N THR A 8 0.76 37.41 -42.49
CA THR A 8 1.15 36.00 -42.40
C THR A 8 0.42 35.32 -41.25
N LEU A 9 -0.54 34.46 -41.61
CA LEU A 9 -1.27 33.55 -40.73
C LEU A 9 -0.32 32.42 -40.29
N ALA A 10 0.15 32.45 -39.04
CA ALA A 10 0.85 31.33 -38.43
C ALA A 10 -0.18 30.30 -37.95
N ALA A 11 -0.32 29.20 -38.70
CA ALA A 11 -1.08 28.05 -38.25
C ALA A 11 -0.31 27.33 -37.15
N ALA A 12 -0.70 27.53 -35.90
CA ALA A 12 -0.27 26.69 -34.79
C ALA A 12 -0.92 25.31 -34.98
N LEU A 13 -0.11 24.30 -35.32
CA LEU A 13 -0.49 22.90 -35.16
C LEU A 13 -0.66 22.65 -33.65
N MET A 14 -1.88 22.75 -33.15
CA MET A 14 -2.26 22.14 -31.88
C MET A 14 -2.18 20.63 -32.11
N ALA A 15 -1.11 19.99 -31.63
CA ALA A 15 -1.12 18.54 -31.47
C ALA A 15 -2.32 18.20 -30.57
N ALA A 16 -3.29 17.47 -31.11
CA ALA A 16 -4.31 16.85 -30.29
C ALA A 16 -3.60 16.03 -29.20
N PRO A 17 -4.01 16.12 -27.92
CA PRO A 17 -3.46 15.22 -26.92
C PRO A 17 -3.71 13.80 -27.44
N LEU A 18 -2.66 12.99 -27.55
CA LEU A 18 -2.81 11.56 -27.70
C LEU A 18 -3.68 11.11 -26.54
N ASP A 19 -4.90 10.68 -26.83
CA ASP A 19 -5.77 9.95 -25.91
C ASP A 19 -5.08 8.61 -25.60
N ALA A 20 -4.03 8.66 -24.78
CA ALA A 20 -3.48 7.50 -24.12
C ALA A 20 -4.59 6.94 -23.22
N SER A 21 -4.99 5.70 -23.44
CA SER A 21 -6.17 5.09 -22.84
C SER A 21 -5.90 4.70 -21.38
N ALA A 22 -5.90 5.68 -20.47
CA ALA A 22 -5.56 5.48 -19.07
C ALA A 22 -6.32 4.31 -18.40
N GLU A 23 -5.59 3.46 -17.68
CA GLU A 23 -6.17 2.37 -16.89
C GLU A 23 -6.95 2.94 -15.71
N THR A 24 -8.20 2.49 -15.53
CA THR A 24 -9.03 2.87 -14.37
C THR A 24 -9.17 1.70 -13.41
N ILE A 25 -8.80 1.91 -12.15
CA ILE A 25 -8.88 0.90 -11.08
C ILE A 25 -9.82 1.38 -9.98
N ALA A 26 -10.82 0.56 -9.62
CA ALA A 26 -11.66 0.79 -8.45
C ALA A 26 -10.92 0.42 -7.16
N ILE A 27 -10.91 1.33 -6.19
CA ILE A 27 -10.20 1.17 -4.92
C ILE A 27 -11.09 1.38 -3.69
N GLY A 28 -12.36 1.77 -3.85
CA GLY A 28 -13.31 1.92 -2.74
C GLY A 28 -14.76 1.92 -3.23
N SER A 29 -15.44 0.78 -3.13
CA SER A 29 -16.89 0.65 -3.32
C SER A 29 -17.64 0.42 -2.00
N PHE A 30 -16.91 0.14 -0.91
CA PHE A 30 -17.40 -0.04 0.46
C PHE A 30 -18.38 -1.20 0.70
N GLU A 31 -18.67 -1.99 -0.32
CA GLU A 31 -19.63 -3.12 -0.28
C GLU A 31 -19.26 -4.24 0.68
N LYS A 32 -17.95 -4.46 0.88
CA LYS A 32 -17.42 -5.55 1.71
C LYS A 32 -16.62 -5.03 2.90
N GLY A 33 -16.83 -3.77 3.28
CA GLY A 33 -16.15 -3.11 4.38
C GLY A 33 -15.57 -1.77 3.98
N LEU A 34 -14.36 -1.47 4.44
CA LEU A 34 -13.72 -0.17 4.21
C LEU A 34 -12.72 -0.19 3.05
N ASP A 35 -12.58 -1.29 2.32
CA ASP A 35 -11.65 -1.44 1.20
C ASP A 35 -10.23 -0.96 1.50
N GLY A 36 -9.72 -1.26 2.70
CA GLY A 36 -8.38 -0.84 3.13
C GLY A 36 -8.24 0.66 3.45
N PHE A 37 -9.32 1.44 3.40
CA PHE A 37 -9.36 2.76 4.03
C PHE A 37 -9.36 2.62 5.55
N SER A 38 -8.70 3.56 6.21
CA SER A 38 -8.56 3.63 7.67
C SER A 38 -8.64 5.08 8.14
N GLY A 39 -8.82 5.29 9.45
CA GLY A 39 -8.97 6.62 10.05
C GLY A 39 -10.43 6.89 10.42
N ALA A 40 -10.89 8.14 10.23
CA ALA A 40 -12.24 8.57 10.61
C ALA A 40 -13.29 8.20 9.55
N ILE A 41 -13.39 6.92 9.22
CA ILE A 41 -14.34 6.38 8.24
C ILE A 41 -15.11 5.20 8.82
N THR A 42 -16.39 5.14 8.52
CA THR A 42 -17.27 3.99 8.80
C THR A 42 -18.03 3.60 7.54
N ALA A 43 -18.32 2.32 7.35
CA ALA A 43 -19.22 1.90 6.28
C ALA A 43 -20.67 2.28 6.65
N ASP A 44 -21.40 2.85 5.70
CA ASP A 44 -22.83 3.18 5.82
C ASP A 44 -23.62 2.44 4.72
N THR A 45 -24.30 1.38 5.11
CA THR A 45 -25.11 0.52 4.22
C THR A 45 -26.49 1.12 3.89
N SER A 46 -26.82 2.29 4.44
CA SER A 46 -28.09 2.98 4.18
C SER A 46 -27.92 4.19 3.24
N GLY A 47 -26.67 4.55 2.95
CA GLY A 47 -26.31 5.83 2.32
C GLY A 47 -25.70 5.75 0.92
N GLY A 48 -25.43 4.57 0.36
CA GLY A 48 -24.68 4.35 -0.89
C GLY A 48 -25.24 5.03 -2.15
N LYS A 49 -24.37 5.29 -3.14
CA LYS A 49 -24.81 5.67 -4.50
C LYS A 49 -25.36 4.39 -5.12
N ASP A 50 -26.67 4.32 -5.32
CA ASP A 50 -27.41 3.12 -5.74
C ASP A 50 -27.70 2.08 -4.64
N SER A 51 -27.66 2.48 -3.37
CA SER A 51 -28.28 1.77 -2.21
C SER A 51 -27.51 0.57 -1.63
N ALA A 52 -26.20 0.48 -1.84
CA ALA A 52 -25.41 -0.67 -1.43
C ALA A 52 -24.54 -0.36 -0.18
N ALA A 53 -23.43 0.36 -0.30
CA ALA A 53 -22.74 0.96 0.85
C ALA A 53 -21.98 2.24 0.46
N ALA A 54 -21.58 3.06 1.44
CA ALA A 54 -20.66 4.18 1.22
C ALA A 54 -19.71 4.36 2.39
N GLY A 55 -18.58 5.02 2.14
CA GLY A 55 -17.68 5.50 3.17
C GLY A 55 -18.23 6.78 3.81
N LYS A 56 -18.74 6.70 5.04
CA LYS A 56 -19.15 7.86 5.82
C LYS A 56 -17.97 8.45 6.60
N ILE A 57 -17.71 9.74 6.39
CA ILE A 57 -16.72 10.53 7.12
C ILE A 57 -17.47 11.59 7.92
N GLU A 58 -17.28 11.59 9.23
CA GLU A 58 -17.97 12.51 10.15
C GLU A 58 -16.94 13.25 11.00
N ASN A 59 -17.04 14.59 11.02
CA ASN A 59 -16.26 15.44 11.90
C ASN A 59 -17.21 16.25 12.78
N LYS A 60 -17.22 15.95 14.08
CA LYS A 60 -18.15 16.60 15.02
C LYS A 60 -17.60 17.93 15.53
N ASP A 61 -16.32 17.97 15.84
CA ASP A 61 -15.72 19.04 16.64
C ASP A 61 -14.21 19.21 16.42
N GLN A 62 -13.57 18.36 15.60
CA GLN A 62 -12.14 18.44 15.37
C GLN A 62 -11.81 19.47 14.29
N LYS A 63 -10.61 20.05 14.36
CA LYS A 63 -10.12 20.96 13.32
C LYS A 63 -10.08 20.28 11.94
N TRP A 64 -9.77 19.00 11.91
CA TRP A 64 -9.95 18.13 10.75
C TRP A 64 -10.00 16.67 11.20
N VAL A 65 -10.59 15.83 10.36
CA VAL A 65 -10.42 14.37 10.43
C VAL A 65 -9.80 13.85 9.13
N THR A 66 -9.11 12.72 9.20
CA THR A 66 -8.42 12.13 8.05
C THR A 66 -8.81 10.68 7.86
N VAL A 67 -9.08 10.35 6.60
CA VAL A 67 -9.25 8.99 6.10
C VAL A 67 -8.10 8.74 5.13
N LYS A 68 -7.45 7.59 5.22
CA LYS A 68 -6.29 7.27 4.40
C LYS A 68 -6.33 5.85 3.87
N LYS A 69 -5.75 5.66 2.70
CA LYS A 69 -5.48 4.37 2.07
C LYS A 69 -4.05 4.34 1.54
N THR A 70 -3.32 3.29 1.87
CA THR A 70 -2.01 3.03 1.28
C THR A 70 -2.18 2.56 -0.16
N LEU A 71 -1.34 3.08 -1.06
CA LEU A 71 -1.31 2.73 -2.47
C LEU A 71 -0.01 2.01 -2.80
N SER A 72 -0.06 1.10 -3.77
CA SER A 72 1.09 0.32 -4.24
C SER A 72 0.92 -0.02 -5.73
N HIS A 73 0.82 1.02 -6.56
CA HIS A 73 0.70 0.90 -8.02
C HIS A 73 2.04 1.17 -8.70
N GLU A 74 2.34 0.46 -9.77
CA GLU A 74 3.61 0.57 -10.51
C GLU A 74 3.59 1.63 -11.62
N LYS A 75 2.51 2.42 -11.68
CA LYS A 75 2.19 3.37 -12.74
C LYS A 75 2.01 4.77 -12.17
N GLU A 76 2.18 5.78 -13.01
CA GLU A 76 1.88 7.16 -12.65
C GLU A 76 0.39 7.35 -12.34
N LEU A 77 0.08 8.08 -11.27
CA LEU A 77 -1.27 8.49 -10.92
C LEU A 77 -1.64 9.74 -11.72
N VAL A 78 -2.62 9.61 -12.61
CA VAL A 78 -3.13 10.71 -13.42
C VAL A 78 -4.22 11.48 -12.67
N SER A 79 -5.19 10.76 -12.10
CA SER A 79 -6.29 11.38 -11.37
C SER A 79 -6.94 10.45 -10.34
N VAL A 80 -7.68 11.06 -9.42
CA VAL A 80 -8.57 10.37 -8.49
C VAL A 80 -9.99 10.83 -8.77
N SER A 81 -10.90 9.90 -9.03
CA SER A 81 -12.33 10.19 -9.17
C SER A 81 -13.15 9.45 -8.12
N PHE A 82 -14.23 10.07 -7.64
CA PHE A 82 -15.13 9.48 -6.66
C PHE A 82 -16.49 10.16 -6.71
N SER A 83 -17.50 9.47 -6.21
CA SER A 83 -18.81 10.03 -5.93
C SER A 83 -18.80 10.64 -4.52
N ALA A 84 -19.41 11.80 -4.34
CA ALA A 84 -19.55 12.45 -3.04
C ALA A 84 -20.95 13.00 -2.81
N ARG A 85 -21.41 12.95 -1.56
CA ARG A 85 -22.68 13.52 -1.11
C ARG A 85 -22.52 14.14 0.27
N SER A 86 -23.05 15.34 0.46
CA SER A 86 -23.17 15.97 1.78
C SER A 86 -24.32 16.98 1.78
N GLY A 87 -24.90 17.21 2.96
CA GLY A 87 -25.89 18.27 3.20
C GLY A 87 -25.33 19.51 3.93
N ASP A 88 -24.07 19.46 4.37
CA ASP A 88 -23.47 20.49 5.24
C ASP A 88 -21.97 20.74 4.98
N VAL A 89 -21.32 19.95 4.13
CA VAL A 89 -19.90 20.07 3.74
C VAL A 89 -19.79 20.61 2.33
N LYS A 90 -19.04 21.71 2.17
CA LYS A 90 -18.82 22.39 0.86
C LYS A 90 -17.50 22.04 0.20
N SER A 91 -16.58 21.43 0.92
CA SER A 91 -15.27 21.07 0.37
C SER A 91 -14.67 19.86 1.08
N LEU A 92 -13.94 19.04 0.32
CA LEU A 92 -13.14 17.94 0.83
C LEU A 92 -11.72 18.06 0.29
N ALA A 93 -10.71 18.06 1.17
CA ALA A 93 -9.33 17.99 0.74
C ALA A 93 -9.01 16.56 0.27
N VAL A 94 -8.42 16.44 -0.91
CA VAL A 94 -7.94 15.17 -1.47
C VAL A 94 -6.44 15.27 -1.52
N ARG A 95 -5.77 14.53 -0.63
CA ARG A 95 -4.31 14.57 -0.51
C ARG A 95 -3.70 13.30 -1.06
N ILE A 96 -2.68 13.44 -1.90
CA ILE A 96 -1.75 12.34 -2.19
C ILE A 96 -0.44 12.54 -1.43
N VAL A 97 0.17 11.43 -1.02
CA VAL A 97 1.54 11.40 -0.48
C VAL A 97 2.38 10.60 -1.44
N ASP A 98 3.42 11.21 -1.99
CA ASP A 98 4.29 10.61 -2.99
C ASP A 98 5.38 9.71 -2.37
N SER A 99 6.24 9.11 -3.19
CA SER A 99 7.28 8.17 -2.73
C SER A 99 8.35 8.81 -1.84
N THR A 100 8.52 10.13 -1.90
CA THR A 100 9.43 10.90 -1.04
C THR A 100 8.77 11.37 0.27
N GLY A 101 7.45 11.20 0.39
CA GLY A 101 6.66 11.74 1.50
C GLY A 101 6.16 13.15 1.26
N GLN A 102 6.26 13.68 0.02
CA GLN A 102 5.73 14.99 -0.32
C GLN A 102 4.21 14.90 -0.45
N ASN A 103 3.52 15.89 0.10
CA ASN A 103 2.07 15.97 0.16
C ASN A 103 1.57 16.95 -0.88
N PHE A 104 0.54 16.57 -1.63
CA PHE A 104 -0.18 17.44 -2.56
C PHE A 104 -1.65 17.44 -2.18
N GLN A 105 -2.20 18.59 -1.77
CA GLN A 105 -3.53 18.70 -1.20
C GLN A 105 -4.41 19.75 -1.91
N PRO A 106 -4.95 19.42 -3.10
CA PRO A 106 -6.10 20.14 -3.66
C PRO A 106 -7.37 19.97 -2.80
N ARG A 107 -8.31 20.90 -2.98
CA ARG A 107 -9.62 20.89 -2.32
C ARG A 107 -10.72 20.77 -3.37
N ALA A 108 -11.40 19.63 -3.39
CA ALA A 108 -12.57 19.43 -4.21
C ALA A 108 -13.75 20.24 -3.64
N GLN A 109 -14.46 20.95 -4.51
CA GLN A 109 -15.68 21.65 -4.16
C GLN A 109 -16.87 20.70 -4.26
N ILE A 110 -17.79 20.80 -3.30
CA ILE A 110 -18.93 19.88 -3.15
C ILE A 110 -20.19 20.73 -2.95
N LYS A 111 -21.23 20.41 -3.72
CA LYS A 111 -22.56 20.97 -3.49
C LYS A 111 -23.17 20.32 -2.25
N ASP A 112 -23.49 21.12 -1.24
CA ASP A 112 -24.07 20.72 0.06
C ASP A 112 -25.60 20.54 -0.01
N ASN A 113 -26.10 19.99 -1.12
CA ASN A 113 -27.54 19.84 -1.39
C ASN A 113 -28.09 18.44 -1.07
N GLY A 114 -27.29 17.61 -0.40
CA GLY A 114 -27.63 16.25 -0.05
C GLY A 114 -27.70 15.28 -1.23
N LYS A 115 -27.24 15.65 -2.43
CA LYS A 115 -27.24 14.77 -3.62
C LYS A 115 -25.84 14.26 -3.95
N TRP A 116 -25.79 13.08 -4.54
CA TRP A 116 -24.57 12.52 -5.11
C TRP A 116 -24.08 13.36 -6.30
N GLN A 117 -22.78 13.57 -6.37
CA GLN A 117 -22.10 14.21 -7.48
C GLN A 117 -20.75 13.55 -7.73
N GLU A 118 -20.32 13.53 -8.98
CA GLU A 118 -19.02 13.00 -9.35
C GLU A 118 -17.96 14.08 -9.22
N ILE A 119 -16.85 13.72 -8.58
CA ILE A 119 -15.70 14.56 -8.35
C ILE A 119 -14.51 13.90 -9.03
N LYS A 120 -13.75 14.68 -9.82
CA LYS A 120 -12.47 14.28 -10.39
C LYS A 120 -11.41 15.27 -9.95
N VAL A 121 -10.35 14.78 -9.32
CA VAL A 121 -9.18 15.55 -8.91
C VAL A 121 -7.99 15.07 -9.73
N ALA A 122 -7.45 15.98 -10.54
CA ALA A 122 -6.26 15.78 -11.36
C ALA A 122 -5.28 16.94 -11.10
N ASN A 123 -4.09 16.88 -11.71
CA ASN A 123 -3.10 17.95 -11.65
C ASN A 123 -2.71 18.35 -10.21
N PHE A 124 -2.46 17.36 -9.35
CA PHE A 124 -2.14 17.55 -7.93
C PHE A 124 -0.98 18.54 -7.69
N ALA A 125 -0.01 18.63 -8.60
CA ALA A 125 1.12 19.56 -8.52
C ALA A 125 0.73 21.03 -8.81
N ALA A 126 -0.37 21.28 -9.52
CA ALA A 126 -0.81 22.63 -9.88
C ALA A 126 -1.85 23.20 -8.90
N ALA A 127 -2.47 22.34 -8.09
CA ALA A 127 -3.63 22.71 -7.28
C ALA A 127 -3.40 22.42 -5.78
N GLY A 128 -3.44 23.48 -4.96
CA GLY A 128 -3.53 23.37 -3.52
C GLY A 128 -2.21 23.55 -2.77
N THR A 129 -2.14 22.97 -1.58
CA THR A 129 -1.00 23.11 -0.67
C THR A 129 -0.02 21.95 -0.89
N ILE A 130 1.27 22.28 -1.05
CA ILE A 130 2.36 21.31 -1.23
C ILE A 130 3.34 21.46 -0.07
N PHE A 131 3.71 20.35 0.59
CA PHE A 131 4.64 20.36 1.72
C PHE A 131 5.23 18.97 2.02
N GLY A 132 6.39 18.96 2.70
CA GLY A 132 7.09 17.73 3.08
C GLY A 132 7.82 17.05 1.91
N GLY A 133 8.41 15.89 2.20
CA GLY A 133 9.17 15.09 1.23
C GLY A 133 10.37 15.82 0.63
N ALA A 134 10.58 15.64 -0.68
CA ALA A 134 11.70 16.22 -1.41
C ALA A 134 11.69 17.77 -1.51
N ASP A 135 10.56 18.40 -1.22
CA ASP A 135 10.33 19.86 -1.30
C ASP A 135 10.62 20.50 -2.69
N ASP A 136 10.50 19.74 -3.78
CA ASP A 136 10.73 20.23 -5.15
C ASP A 136 9.45 20.51 -5.96
N LYS A 137 8.28 20.30 -5.33
CA LYS A 137 6.94 20.50 -5.90
C LYS A 137 6.64 19.62 -7.11
N LYS A 138 7.35 18.49 -7.25
CA LYS A 138 7.13 17.48 -8.28
C LYS A 138 6.61 16.21 -7.65
N ILE A 139 5.65 15.56 -8.30
CA ILE A 139 5.15 14.28 -7.81
C ILE A 139 6.20 13.22 -8.11
N HIS A 140 6.74 12.60 -7.06
CA HIS A 140 7.62 11.46 -7.19
C HIS A 140 6.81 10.16 -7.11
N HIS A 141 6.64 9.51 -8.24
CA HIS A 141 5.93 8.23 -8.30
C HIS A 141 6.79 7.10 -7.69
N PRO A 142 6.17 5.96 -7.33
CA PRO A 142 4.72 5.76 -7.22
C PRO A 142 4.11 6.55 -6.05
N VAL A 143 2.85 6.95 -6.19
CA VAL A 143 2.11 7.58 -5.07
C VAL A 143 1.91 6.54 -3.98
N ALA A 144 2.32 6.87 -2.75
CA ALA A 144 2.32 5.95 -1.62
C ALA A 144 0.99 5.95 -0.85
N GLN A 145 0.26 7.07 -0.81
CA GLN A 145 -1.00 7.17 -0.08
C GLN A 145 -2.00 8.10 -0.76
N LEU A 146 -3.29 7.77 -0.62
CA LEU A 146 -4.42 8.65 -0.85
C LEU A 146 -5.09 8.98 0.49
N GLN A 147 -5.45 10.24 0.69
CA GLN A 147 -6.15 10.69 1.88
C GLN A 147 -7.33 11.60 1.52
N PHE A 148 -8.45 11.41 2.21
CA PHE A 148 -9.57 12.35 2.23
C PHE A 148 -9.57 13.06 3.58
N ILE A 149 -9.60 14.39 3.56
CA ILE A 149 -9.47 15.23 4.74
C ILE A 149 -10.66 16.16 4.81
N LEU A 150 -11.47 15.97 5.85
CA LEU A 150 -12.61 16.81 6.15
C LEU A 150 -12.16 17.89 7.14
N GLU A 151 -11.92 19.09 6.60
CA GLU A 151 -11.38 20.27 7.33
C GLU A 151 -12.49 21.14 7.97
N SER A 152 -13.74 20.70 7.91
CA SER A 152 -14.90 21.35 8.54
C SER A 152 -15.66 20.37 9.41
N THR A 153 -16.50 20.87 10.33
CA THR A 153 -17.53 20.03 10.95
C THR A 153 -18.57 19.63 9.91
N GLY A 154 -19.17 18.46 10.08
CA GLY A 154 -20.24 17.98 9.21
C GLY A 154 -20.05 16.52 8.80
N THR A 155 -20.86 16.07 7.85
CA THR A 155 -20.85 14.69 7.37
C THR A 155 -20.78 14.64 5.85
N ILE A 156 -19.90 13.78 5.35
CA ILE A 156 -19.78 13.50 3.92
C ILE A 156 -19.71 12.00 3.69
N TRP A 157 -20.40 11.57 2.64
CA TRP A 157 -20.31 10.21 2.11
C TRP A 157 -19.49 10.23 0.84
N ILE A 158 -18.59 9.26 0.71
CA ILE A 158 -17.82 9.00 -0.51
C ILE A 158 -18.09 7.58 -1.00
N ASP A 159 -18.06 7.40 -2.31
CA ASP A 159 -18.32 6.13 -2.97
C ASP A 159 -17.62 6.08 -4.34
N ASP A 160 -17.57 4.90 -4.98
CA ASP A 160 -16.97 4.68 -6.30
C ASP A 160 -15.55 5.28 -6.45
N VAL A 161 -14.70 5.14 -5.43
CA VAL A 161 -13.36 5.72 -5.47
C VAL A 161 -12.52 4.96 -6.49
N LYS A 162 -12.02 5.67 -7.49
CA LYS A 162 -11.23 5.14 -8.61
C LYS A 162 -9.95 5.94 -8.79
N LEU A 163 -8.90 5.22 -9.20
CA LEU A 163 -7.66 5.81 -9.68
C LEU A 163 -7.60 5.69 -11.20
N GLU A 164 -7.20 6.76 -11.85
CA GLU A 164 -6.79 6.74 -13.25
C GLU A 164 -5.27 6.73 -13.28
N LEU A 165 -4.69 5.72 -13.92
CA LEU A 165 -3.25 5.50 -13.99
C LEU A 165 -2.77 5.61 -15.44
N ALA A 166 -1.52 6.03 -15.61
CA ALA A 166 -0.87 6.01 -16.91
C ALA A 166 -0.74 4.57 -17.44
N ASP A 167 -0.64 4.43 -18.76
CA ASP A 167 -0.54 3.11 -19.41
C ASP A 167 0.80 2.43 -19.14
N GLU A 168 1.86 3.25 -19.09
CA GLU A 168 3.22 2.77 -18.93
C GLU A 168 3.54 2.51 -17.45
N ILE A 169 4.17 1.37 -17.20
CA ILE A 169 4.83 1.10 -15.94
C ILE A 169 5.99 2.07 -15.80
N LEU A 170 6.17 2.61 -14.61
CA LEU A 170 7.27 3.52 -14.32
C LEU A 170 8.62 2.86 -14.68
N PRO A 171 9.55 3.55 -15.37
CA PRO A 171 10.81 2.95 -15.83
C PRO A 171 11.59 2.24 -14.71
N GLU A 172 11.63 2.81 -13.52
CA GLU A 172 12.27 2.23 -12.35
C GLU A 172 11.59 0.94 -11.87
N MET A 173 10.27 0.85 -12.00
CA MET A 173 9.50 -0.35 -11.66
C MET A 173 9.67 -1.44 -12.72
N ALA A 174 9.70 -1.06 -14.00
CA ALA A 174 9.98 -1.97 -15.10
C ALA A 174 11.38 -2.60 -14.98
N GLU A 175 12.39 -1.79 -14.67
CA GLU A 175 13.75 -2.30 -14.44
C GLU A 175 13.83 -3.16 -13.17
N LYS A 176 13.18 -2.76 -12.08
CA LYS A 176 13.10 -3.59 -10.85
C LYS A 176 12.46 -4.95 -11.14
N LYS A 177 11.37 -4.97 -11.93
CA LYS A 177 10.69 -6.20 -12.33
C LYS A 177 11.59 -7.10 -13.16
N LYS A 178 12.29 -6.53 -14.15
CA LYS A 178 13.27 -7.26 -14.97
C LYS A 178 14.37 -7.90 -14.12
N ILE A 179 14.91 -7.16 -13.14
CA ILE A 179 15.90 -7.69 -12.20
C ILE A 179 15.29 -8.83 -11.36
N LEU A 180 14.06 -8.67 -10.86
CA LEU A 180 13.35 -9.71 -10.10
C LEU A 180 13.04 -10.96 -10.92
N ASP A 181 12.79 -10.84 -12.20
CA ASP A 181 12.50 -11.98 -13.09
C ASP A 181 13.76 -12.77 -13.44
N GLN A 182 14.92 -12.10 -13.42
CA GLN A 182 16.23 -12.73 -13.60
C GLN A 182 16.86 -13.22 -12.29
N ALA A 183 16.33 -12.77 -11.15
CA ALA A 183 16.84 -13.10 -9.84
C ALA A 183 16.76 -14.60 -9.54
N LYS A 184 17.80 -15.12 -8.90
CA LYS A 184 17.86 -16.53 -8.50
C LYS A 184 16.93 -16.77 -7.31
N ALA A 185 16.05 -17.75 -7.43
CA ALA A 185 15.27 -18.26 -6.30
C ALA A 185 16.19 -18.92 -5.26
N PHE A 186 15.99 -18.57 -4.00
CA PHE A 186 16.67 -19.11 -2.85
C PHE A 186 15.62 -19.64 -1.87
N PRO A 187 15.39 -20.96 -1.84
CA PRO A 187 14.41 -21.55 -0.93
C PRO A 187 14.90 -21.39 0.51
N ILE A 188 14.08 -20.75 1.34
CA ILE A 188 14.37 -20.55 2.77
C ILE A 188 13.76 -21.70 3.57
N ALA A 189 12.49 -22.05 3.38
CA ALA A 189 11.84 -23.16 4.08
C ALA A 189 10.58 -23.63 3.34
N ASN A 190 10.32 -24.93 3.38
CA ASN A 190 9.08 -25.56 2.92
C ASN A 190 8.50 -26.55 3.96
N PHE A 191 9.19 -26.73 5.08
CA PHE A 191 8.84 -27.51 6.25
C PHE A 191 8.60 -29.02 6.02
N ASP A 192 8.90 -29.53 4.83
CA ASP A 192 8.76 -30.96 4.50
C ASP A 192 9.69 -31.85 5.34
N LYS A 193 10.79 -31.29 5.84
CA LYS A 193 11.84 -32.00 6.60
C LYS A 193 12.06 -31.43 8.00
N GLY A 194 11.00 -30.90 8.62
CA GLY A 194 11.06 -30.32 9.96
C GLY A 194 11.00 -28.78 9.92
N ALA A 195 11.56 -28.11 10.92
CA ALA A 195 11.47 -26.65 11.03
C ALA A 195 12.38 -25.88 10.05
N ASP A 196 13.12 -26.55 9.16
CA ASP A 196 14.06 -25.95 8.20
C ASP A 196 15.07 -24.96 8.80
N GLY A 197 15.50 -25.22 10.03
CA GLY A 197 16.45 -24.36 10.74
C GLY A 197 15.84 -23.08 11.32
N PHE A 198 14.51 -22.92 11.28
CA PHE A 198 13.83 -22.00 12.18
C PHE A 198 13.93 -22.52 13.63
N SER A 199 14.35 -21.64 14.54
CA SER A 199 14.52 -21.92 15.96
C SER A 199 13.24 -21.67 16.78
N GLU A 200 13.36 -21.86 18.10
CA GLU A 200 12.37 -21.42 19.09
C GLU A 200 11.00 -22.09 18.95
N ALA A 201 9.97 -21.31 18.64
CA ALA A 201 8.57 -21.72 18.74
C ALA A 201 8.02 -22.34 17.44
N MET A 202 8.84 -22.45 16.37
CA MET A 202 8.39 -23.07 15.12
C MET A 202 8.13 -24.56 15.33
N LYS A 203 6.90 -24.98 15.01
CA LYS A 203 6.51 -26.38 14.91
C LYS A 203 6.20 -26.73 13.47
N THR A 204 6.14 -28.00 13.15
CA THR A 204 5.62 -28.48 11.85
C THR A 204 4.21 -29.02 12.02
N ALA A 205 3.33 -28.69 11.10
CA ALA A 205 1.98 -29.24 11.00
C ALA A 205 1.87 -30.09 9.73
N ALA A 206 1.85 -31.42 9.90
CA ALA A 206 1.77 -32.36 8.79
C ALA A 206 0.37 -32.37 8.16
N GLY A 207 0.29 -32.39 6.82
CA GLY A 207 -0.96 -32.43 6.07
C GLY A 207 -1.70 -31.08 5.98
N GLU A 208 -1.21 -30.06 6.68
CA GLU A 208 -1.79 -28.72 6.70
C GLU A 208 -1.19 -27.77 5.66
N GLY A 209 -0.09 -28.18 5.02
CA GLY A 209 0.63 -27.41 4.02
C GLY A 209 -0.20 -27.12 2.79
N ARG A 210 0.19 -26.10 2.04
CA ARG A 210 -0.60 -25.60 0.90
C ARG A 210 -0.80 -26.65 -0.18
N ASN A 211 0.17 -27.54 -0.32
CA ASN A 211 0.15 -28.64 -1.29
C ASN A 211 -0.24 -29.99 -0.64
N GLY A 212 -0.84 -29.97 0.55
CA GLY A 212 -1.18 -31.17 1.33
C GLY A 212 0.01 -31.82 2.05
N THR A 213 1.17 -31.16 2.06
CA THR A 213 2.39 -31.60 2.76
C THR A 213 2.46 -30.99 4.16
N ALA A 214 3.65 -30.94 4.76
CA ALA A 214 3.85 -30.24 6.03
C ALA A 214 4.02 -28.74 5.81
N CYS A 215 3.67 -27.94 6.81
CA CYS A 215 4.00 -26.52 6.87
C CYS A 215 4.51 -26.12 8.26
N GLY A 216 5.07 -24.92 8.38
CA GLY A 216 5.44 -24.34 9.66
C GLY A 216 4.22 -23.83 10.40
N SER A 217 4.19 -23.97 11.72
CA SER A 217 3.16 -23.38 12.58
C SER A 217 3.77 -22.62 13.74
N LEU A 218 3.18 -21.46 14.02
CA LEU A 218 3.54 -20.60 15.14
C LEU A 218 2.26 -20.27 15.90
N THR A 219 2.21 -20.66 17.18
CA THR A 219 1.04 -20.49 18.05
C THR A 219 1.40 -19.63 19.24
N LYS A 220 0.61 -18.60 19.49
CA LYS A 220 0.68 -17.75 20.67
C LYS A 220 -0.55 -17.97 21.53
N THR A 221 -0.34 -18.25 22.82
CA THR A 221 -1.43 -18.35 23.80
C THR A 221 -1.45 -17.13 24.72
N ALA A 222 -2.59 -16.94 25.37
CA ALA A 222 -2.75 -15.90 26.39
C ALA A 222 -1.62 -15.96 27.43
N GLY A 223 -1.07 -14.78 27.78
CA GLY A 223 0.01 -14.63 28.75
C GLY A 223 1.40 -14.46 28.14
N GLN A 224 1.61 -14.77 26.86
CA GLN A 224 2.83 -14.43 26.14
C GLN A 224 2.71 -13.03 25.54
N LYS A 225 3.79 -12.22 25.58
CA LYS A 225 3.81 -10.91 24.89
C LYS A 225 3.93 -11.09 23.37
N TRP A 226 4.75 -12.04 22.94
CA TRP A 226 4.89 -12.51 21.57
C TRP A 226 5.48 -13.93 21.58
N VAL A 227 5.42 -14.59 20.43
CA VAL A 227 6.22 -15.78 20.12
C VAL A 227 6.96 -15.54 18.81
N SER A 228 8.15 -16.12 18.67
CA SER A 228 8.96 -15.95 17.46
C SER A 228 9.64 -17.24 17.05
N ALA A 229 10.03 -17.26 15.79
CA ALA A 229 10.93 -18.27 15.25
C ALA A 229 11.81 -17.62 14.19
N GLY A 230 13.13 -17.82 14.32
CA GLY A 230 14.12 -17.19 13.47
C GLY A 230 15.00 -18.20 12.75
N LYS A 231 15.41 -17.86 11.53
CA LYS A 231 16.44 -18.58 10.78
C LYS A 231 17.59 -17.64 10.46
N THR A 232 18.80 -18.05 10.84
CA THR A 232 20.04 -17.31 10.53
C THR A 232 20.67 -17.86 9.26
N PHE A 233 21.19 -16.98 8.42
CA PHE A 233 21.92 -17.33 7.21
C PHE A 233 23.43 -17.22 7.47
N LYS A 234 24.16 -18.33 7.34
CA LYS A 234 25.62 -18.35 7.57
C LYS A 234 26.41 -17.84 6.37
N ASP A 235 25.96 -18.15 5.15
CA ASP A 235 26.71 -17.91 3.92
C ASP A 235 25.83 -17.37 2.78
N LEU A 236 24.87 -16.48 3.10
CA LEU A 236 24.03 -15.89 2.07
C LEU A 236 24.89 -15.08 1.09
N LYS A 237 24.87 -15.47 -0.19
CA LYS A 237 25.54 -14.75 -1.27
C LYS A 237 24.48 -13.96 -2.04
N GLY A 238 24.63 -12.65 -2.06
CA GLY A 238 23.67 -11.74 -2.70
C GLY A 238 22.72 -11.09 -1.70
N ASP A 239 22.07 -10.03 -2.15
CA ASP A 239 21.07 -9.30 -1.36
C ASP A 239 19.66 -9.82 -1.67
N PHE A 240 18.75 -9.66 -0.72
CA PHE A 240 17.33 -9.90 -0.95
C PHE A 240 16.77 -8.82 -1.86
N LEU A 241 16.18 -9.23 -2.98
CA LEU A 241 15.34 -8.37 -3.82
C LEU A 241 13.86 -8.52 -3.45
N GLN A 242 13.47 -9.72 -3.04
CA GLN A 242 12.14 -10.06 -2.58
C GLN A 242 12.21 -11.23 -1.61
N VAL A 243 11.35 -11.22 -0.59
CA VAL A 243 11.00 -12.41 0.18
C VAL A 243 9.51 -12.66 0.02
N SER A 244 9.14 -13.89 -0.28
CA SER A 244 7.74 -14.31 -0.36
C SER A 244 7.49 -15.56 0.46
N TYR A 245 6.27 -15.69 0.97
CA TYR A 245 5.81 -16.89 1.65
C TYR A 245 4.29 -16.98 1.58
N TRP A 246 3.77 -18.18 1.78
CA TRP A 246 2.35 -18.44 1.95
C TRP A 246 2.01 -18.47 3.43
N VAL A 247 0.85 -17.91 3.79
CA VAL A 247 0.36 -17.90 5.17
C VAL A 247 -1.15 -18.07 5.21
N LYS A 248 -1.66 -18.80 6.21
CA LYS A 248 -3.09 -18.87 6.54
C LYS A 248 -3.29 -18.72 8.05
N SER A 249 -4.42 -18.13 8.44
CA SER A 249 -4.88 -18.07 9.83
C SER A 249 -6.39 -17.83 9.88
N LYS A 250 -7.04 -18.27 10.97
CA LYS A 250 -8.47 -18.03 11.23
C LYS A 250 -8.71 -16.90 12.23
N ASP A 251 -7.68 -16.49 12.95
CA ASP A 251 -7.78 -15.62 14.13
C ASP A 251 -6.76 -14.47 14.11
N VAL A 252 -5.62 -14.66 13.46
CA VAL A 252 -4.53 -13.67 13.43
C VAL A 252 -4.71 -12.69 12.27
N LYS A 253 -4.77 -11.39 12.60
CA LYS A 253 -4.92 -10.28 11.64
C LYS A 253 -3.59 -9.65 11.23
N THR A 254 -2.52 -9.95 11.96
CA THR A 254 -1.18 -9.38 11.69
C THR A 254 -0.09 -10.37 12.01
N LEU A 255 0.89 -10.50 11.12
CA LEU A 255 2.12 -11.26 11.35
C LEU A 255 3.32 -10.31 11.24
N GLY A 256 4.15 -10.30 12.27
CA GLY A 256 5.43 -9.60 12.24
C GLY A 256 6.44 -10.39 11.43
N VAL A 257 7.21 -9.70 10.58
CA VAL A 257 8.41 -10.24 9.95
C VAL A 257 9.56 -9.31 10.29
N ARG A 258 10.64 -9.88 10.82
CA ARG A 258 11.85 -9.17 11.16
C ARG A 258 13.00 -9.67 10.30
N PHE A 259 13.70 -8.74 9.68
CA PHE A 259 14.96 -9.01 8.98
C PHE A 259 16.09 -8.39 9.78
N GLN A 260 17.20 -9.11 9.92
CA GLN A 260 18.44 -8.52 10.41
C GLN A 260 19.40 -8.36 9.24
N ASP A 261 20.01 -7.18 9.12
CA ASP A 261 20.94 -6.87 8.05
C ASP A 261 22.41 -7.17 8.44
N SER A 262 23.35 -6.88 7.54
CA SER A 262 24.78 -7.14 7.77
C SER A 262 25.41 -6.27 8.86
N SER A 263 24.85 -5.09 9.16
CA SER A 263 25.27 -4.26 10.29
C SER A 263 24.80 -4.84 11.62
N GLY A 264 23.84 -5.78 11.60
CA GLY A 264 23.16 -6.30 12.78
C GLY A 264 21.93 -5.47 13.16
N GLN A 265 21.46 -4.59 12.27
CA GLN A 265 20.26 -3.80 12.50
C GLN A 265 19.03 -4.65 12.19
N ASP A 266 18.08 -4.66 13.11
CA ASP A 266 16.79 -5.32 12.95
C ASP A 266 15.80 -4.36 12.29
N PHE A 267 14.99 -4.88 11.37
CA PHE A 267 13.86 -4.21 10.75
C PHE A 267 12.62 -5.09 10.87
N GLN A 268 11.69 -4.72 11.75
CA GLN A 268 10.43 -5.43 11.96
C GLN A 268 9.25 -4.65 11.38
N GLN A 269 8.55 -5.31 10.47
CA GLN A 269 7.31 -4.83 9.88
C GLN A 269 6.15 -5.76 10.26
N ARG A 270 4.97 -5.18 10.47
CA ARG A 270 3.73 -5.92 10.73
C ARG A 270 2.93 -5.97 9.44
N LEU A 271 2.69 -7.18 8.96
CA LEU A 271 2.01 -7.41 7.70
C LEU A 271 0.57 -7.83 8.01
N PRO A 272 -0.44 -7.13 7.44
CA PRO A 272 -1.83 -7.49 7.64
C PRO A 272 -2.11 -8.86 6.99
N LEU A 273 -2.97 -9.64 7.64
CA LEU A 273 -3.45 -10.92 7.17
C LEU A 273 -4.98 -10.91 7.18
N GLU A 274 -5.59 -11.52 6.17
CA GLU A 274 -7.00 -11.88 6.22
C GLU A 274 -7.20 -13.14 7.07
N PRO A 275 -7.93 -13.07 8.22
CA PRO A 275 -8.11 -14.20 9.13
C PRO A 275 -9.29 -15.09 8.68
N ASN A 276 -9.29 -15.56 7.44
CA ASN A 276 -10.39 -16.34 6.85
C ASN A 276 -10.10 -17.85 6.75
N GLY A 277 -8.92 -18.28 7.19
CA GLY A 277 -8.47 -19.68 7.10
C GLY A 277 -7.90 -20.08 5.74
N GLU A 278 -7.92 -19.19 4.75
CA GLU A 278 -7.41 -19.45 3.41
C GLU A 278 -5.93 -19.06 3.27
N TRP A 279 -5.25 -19.72 2.35
CA TRP A 279 -3.87 -19.40 2.00
C TRP A 279 -3.79 -18.09 1.21
N GLN A 280 -2.96 -17.17 1.68
CA GLN A 280 -2.62 -15.94 0.96
C GLN A 280 -1.10 -15.82 0.80
N GLN A 281 -0.66 -15.25 -0.33
CA GLN A 281 0.76 -15.02 -0.57
C GLN A 281 1.14 -13.63 -0.07
N VAL A 282 2.21 -13.57 0.72
CA VAL A 282 2.83 -12.32 1.14
C VAL A 282 4.11 -12.12 0.33
N LYS A 283 4.34 -10.90 -0.16
CA LYS A 283 5.57 -10.49 -0.86
C LYS A 283 6.13 -9.23 -0.23
N ILE A 284 7.40 -9.27 0.13
CA ILE A 284 8.14 -8.17 0.76
C ILE A 284 9.26 -7.77 -0.20
N THR A 285 9.31 -6.50 -0.59
CA THR A 285 10.36 -5.96 -1.48
C THR A 285 11.03 -4.70 -0.92
N GLN A 286 10.68 -4.32 0.32
CA GLN A 286 11.27 -3.21 1.05
C GLN A 286 11.59 -3.71 2.46
N PHE A 287 12.87 -3.84 2.77
CA PHE A 287 13.33 -4.47 4.02
C PHE A 287 13.59 -3.46 5.15
N ASN A 288 13.70 -2.17 4.82
CA ASN A 288 13.90 -1.08 5.79
C ASN A 288 12.58 -0.45 6.28
N LYS A 289 11.46 -1.17 6.23
CA LYS A 289 10.15 -0.69 6.68
C LYS A 289 9.85 -1.11 8.12
N GLY A 290 8.97 -0.35 8.76
CA GLY A 290 8.49 -0.64 10.11
C GLY A 290 9.39 -0.07 11.21
N GLN A 291 9.48 -0.80 12.31
CA GLN A 291 10.36 -0.44 13.43
C GLN A 291 11.76 -0.97 13.18
N SER A 292 12.78 -0.23 13.60
CA SER A 292 14.17 -0.64 13.48
C SER A 292 14.95 -0.35 14.75
N TRP A 293 15.93 -1.21 15.07
CA TRP A 293 16.82 -1.02 16.22
C TRP A 293 18.10 -1.83 16.05
N GLY A 294 19.13 -1.51 16.84
CA GLY A 294 20.43 -2.19 16.79
C GLY A 294 21.23 -1.84 15.54
N GLY A 295 22.38 -2.51 15.38
CA GLY A 295 23.29 -2.32 14.24
C GLY A 295 23.73 -0.87 14.03
N ALA A 296 23.76 -0.43 12.78
CA ALA A 296 24.19 0.92 12.39
C ALA A 296 23.25 2.04 12.91
N ASP A 297 21.98 1.73 13.17
CA ASP A 297 20.93 2.66 13.62
C ASP A 297 20.69 3.87 12.68
N ASP A 298 20.99 3.71 11.40
CA ASP A 298 20.81 4.76 10.37
C ASP A 298 19.50 4.60 9.57
N LYS A 299 18.70 3.58 9.92
CA LYS A 299 17.42 3.20 9.29
C LYS A 299 17.58 2.79 7.81
N SER A 300 18.79 2.48 7.39
CA SER A 300 19.13 2.03 6.04
C SER A 300 19.42 0.54 6.04
N TRP A 301 19.00 -0.15 4.98
CA TRP A 301 19.27 -1.58 4.84
C TRP A 301 20.70 -1.82 4.37
N HIS A 302 21.50 -2.54 5.15
CA HIS A 302 22.87 -2.93 4.80
C HIS A 302 22.94 -4.42 4.41
N ALA A 303 22.84 -4.72 3.12
CA ALA A 303 22.95 -6.08 2.60
C ALA A 303 24.26 -6.80 2.97
N PRO A 304 24.28 -8.15 3.04
CA PRO A 304 23.16 -9.08 2.89
C PRO A 304 22.34 -9.25 4.18
N ALA A 305 21.17 -9.88 4.08
CA ALA A 305 20.42 -10.32 5.26
C ALA A 305 21.20 -11.36 6.07
N LYS A 306 21.26 -11.18 7.39
CA LYS A 306 21.79 -12.15 8.35
C LYS A 306 20.73 -13.11 8.86
N SER A 307 19.49 -12.67 8.99
CA SER A 307 18.41 -13.54 9.46
C SER A 307 17.03 -13.06 9.00
N ILE A 308 16.07 -14.00 9.05
CA ILE A 308 14.64 -13.73 8.98
C ILE A 308 13.99 -14.32 10.23
N THR A 309 13.09 -13.57 10.85
CA THR A 309 12.32 -14.00 12.04
C THR A 309 10.84 -13.70 11.83
N LEU A 310 10.01 -14.70 12.05
CA LEU A 310 8.56 -14.55 12.09
C LEU A 310 8.15 -14.28 13.54
N VAL A 311 7.31 -13.27 13.76
CA VAL A 311 6.92 -12.78 15.08
C VAL A 311 5.41 -12.71 15.16
N LEU A 312 4.81 -13.52 16.02
CA LEU A 312 3.37 -13.50 16.29
C LEU A 312 3.13 -12.78 17.61
N GLU A 313 2.47 -11.63 17.55
CA GLU A 313 2.14 -10.78 18.72
C GLU A 313 0.68 -10.93 19.16
N GLN A 314 -0.18 -11.40 18.26
CA GLN A 314 -1.60 -11.66 18.53
C GLN A 314 -1.81 -13.12 18.96
N ASP A 315 -2.69 -13.35 19.92
CA ASP A 315 -3.11 -14.72 20.26
C ASP A 315 -3.73 -15.41 19.05
N GLY A 316 -3.39 -16.68 18.88
CA GLY A 316 -3.87 -17.49 17.77
C GLY A 316 -2.78 -18.34 17.13
N THR A 317 -3.09 -18.88 15.95
CA THR A 317 -2.15 -19.71 15.18
C THR A 317 -2.03 -19.22 13.74
N VAL A 318 -0.79 -19.13 13.28
CA VAL A 318 -0.47 -18.97 11.86
C VAL A 318 0.19 -20.23 11.33
N TYR A 319 -0.17 -20.61 10.11
CA TYR A 319 0.54 -21.61 9.33
C TYR A 319 1.29 -20.90 8.21
N ILE A 320 2.57 -21.22 8.03
CA ILE A 320 3.45 -20.60 7.04
C ILE A 320 4.07 -21.70 6.18
N ASP A 321 4.14 -21.46 4.88
CA ASP A 321 4.68 -22.41 3.91
C ASP A 321 5.45 -21.70 2.80
N ASP A 322 6.27 -22.45 2.07
CA ASP A 322 6.99 -22.01 0.86
C ASP A 322 7.69 -20.64 1.02
N ILE A 323 8.52 -20.49 2.05
CA ILE A 323 9.32 -19.29 2.26
C ILE A 323 10.47 -19.29 1.26
N GLU A 324 10.53 -18.27 0.41
CA GLU A 324 11.52 -18.11 -0.64
C GLU A 324 12.04 -16.66 -0.68
N ALA A 325 13.33 -16.49 -0.97
CA ALA A 325 13.88 -15.21 -1.37
C ALA A 325 14.29 -15.20 -2.85
N LYS A 326 14.20 -14.05 -3.49
CA LYS A 326 14.88 -13.76 -4.76
C LYS A 326 16.15 -12.98 -4.47
N LEU A 327 17.29 -13.48 -4.93
CA LEU A 327 18.60 -12.87 -4.69
C LEU A 327 19.11 -12.11 -5.91
N LYS A 328 19.76 -10.97 -5.66
CA LYS A 328 20.53 -10.23 -6.67
C LYS A 328 21.86 -10.92 -6.97
#